data_AF-A0A7J9YZB9-F1
#
_entry.id   AF-A0A7J9YZB9-F1
#
_cell.length_a   1.000
_cell.length_b   1.000
_cell.length_c   1.000
_cell.angle_alpha   90.00
_cell.angle_beta   90.00
_cell.angle_gamma   90.00
#
_symmetry.space_group_name_H-M   'P 1'
#
loop_
_entity.id
_entity.type
_entity.pdbx_description
1 polymer ?
#
loop_
_entity_poly.entity_id
_entity_poly.type
_entity_poly.pdbx_seq_one_letter_code
_entity_poly.pdbx_strand_id
1 'polypeptide(L)'
;MGTGGSLEPDLNVHEARVGDRWLLCSDGLTGIVTEETILGRLSTDDGLENIARHLIDLANRGGGPDNITCVIADVVDSPTGPDYPVVAGAASEARQPRTASDSAASRAAALTTPLEEPADAEEPAEPPRSRRWLWVALPIAMVALVVLMGAGAWQFTMSQYYLGASEGNVAIYRGFSQPVGPLQVNRLVERTDIRLADLPAYERARVKST
;
A
#
# COMPACT_ATOMS: atom_id res chain seq x y z
N MET A 1 14.04 12.71 -2.81
CA MET A 1 15.16 13.67 -2.76
C MET A 1 14.60 15.03 -3.11
N GLY A 2 14.35 15.89 -2.11
CA GLY A 2 13.96 17.29 -2.36
C GLY A 2 15.22 18.12 -2.51
N THR A 3 15.38 18.79 -3.65
CA THR A 3 16.51 19.68 -3.92
C THR A 3 16.34 20.95 -3.06
N GLY A 4 17.37 21.30 -2.27
CA GLY A 4 17.39 22.48 -1.41
C GLY A 4 17.56 23.81 -2.16
N GLY A 5 16.87 24.00 -3.28
CA GLY A 5 16.84 25.24 -4.05
C GLY A 5 15.51 25.98 -3.85
N SER A 6 15.51 27.30 -3.90
CA SER A 6 14.28 28.10 -3.97
C SER A 6 13.54 27.77 -5.28
N LEU A 7 12.36 27.18 -5.17
CA LEU A 7 11.46 26.97 -6.30
C LEU A 7 10.64 28.25 -6.49
N GLU A 8 10.74 28.89 -7.65
CA GLU A 8 9.86 29.99 -8.05
C GLU A 8 8.65 29.40 -8.78
N PRO A 9 7.42 29.51 -8.21
CA PRO A 9 6.22 29.04 -8.87
C PRO A 9 5.84 29.98 -10.02
N ASP A 10 5.28 29.41 -11.08
CA ASP A 10 4.62 30.19 -12.11
C ASP A 10 3.28 30.73 -11.58
N LEU A 11 3.00 32.01 -11.83
CA LEU A 11 1.83 32.73 -11.32
C LEU A 11 1.11 33.38 -12.49
N ASN A 12 -0.06 32.83 -12.84
CA ASN A 12 -0.93 33.37 -13.87
C ASN A 12 -2.29 33.73 -13.26
N VAL A 13 -2.82 34.89 -13.64
CA VAL A 13 -4.14 35.39 -13.18
C VAL A 13 -5.10 35.36 -14.36
N HIS A 14 -6.21 34.64 -14.19
CA HIS A 14 -7.28 34.55 -15.17
C HIS A 14 -8.58 35.10 -14.57
N GLU A 15 -9.28 35.94 -15.32
CA GLU A 15 -10.59 36.46 -14.93
C GLU A 15 -11.65 35.37 -15.15
N ALA A 16 -12.35 34.99 -14.08
CA ALA A 16 -13.43 34.00 -14.13
C ALA A 16 -14.74 34.67 -14.53
N ARG A 17 -15.44 34.12 -15.51
CA ARG A 17 -16.77 34.57 -15.94
C ARG A 17 -17.83 33.56 -15.54
N VAL A 18 -19.02 34.06 -15.19
CA VAL A 18 -20.17 33.18 -14.89
C VAL A 18 -20.45 32.28 -16.08
N GLY A 19 -20.55 30.97 -15.83
CA GLY A 19 -20.68 29.93 -16.85
C GLY A 19 -19.35 29.28 -17.26
N ASP A 20 -18.20 29.80 -16.83
CA ASP A 20 -16.92 29.14 -17.04
C ASP A 20 -16.85 27.85 -16.22
N ARG A 21 -16.23 26.82 -16.80
CA ARG A 21 -15.93 25.56 -16.13
C ARG A 21 -14.43 25.30 -16.13
N TRP A 22 -13.86 25.20 -14.94
CA TRP A 22 -12.43 25.06 -14.73
C TRP A 22 -12.10 23.60 -14.36
N LEU A 23 -11.04 23.07 -14.95
CA LEU A 23 -10.48 21.75 -14.62
C LEU A 23 -9.04 21.93 -14.15
N LEU A 24 -8.76 21.42 -12.95
CA LEU A 24 -7.41 21.20 -12.46
C LEU A 24 -7.16 19.69 -12.35
N CYS A 25 -6.08 19.17 -12.93
CA CYS A 25 -5.81 17.74 -12.90
C CYS A 25 -4.32 17.41 -12.82
N SER A 26 -4.00 16.19 -12.39
CA SER A 26 -2.67 15.61 -12.52
C SER A 26 -2.43 15.09 -13.94
N ASP A 27 -1.16 14.89 -14.27
CA ASP A 27 -0.69 14.24 -15.51
C ASP A 27 -1.24 12.81 -15.68
N GLY A 28 -1.63 12.14 -14.59
CA GLY A 28 -2.36 10.87 -14.65
C GLY A 28 -3.65 10.93 -15.48
N LEU A 29 -4.29 12.11 -15.62
CA LEU A 29 -5.44 12.30 -16.51
C LEU A 29 -5.01 12.63 -17.95
N THR A 30 -4.21 13.68 -18.11
CA THR A 30 -3.84 14.22 -19.44
C THR A 30 -2.85 13.36 -20.21
N GLY A 31 -2.13 12.47 -19.52
CA GLY A 31 -1.27 11.47 -20.15
C GLY A 31 -2.03 10.39 -20.92
N ILE A 32 -3.34 10.22 -20.65
CA ILE A 32 -4.17 9.16 -21.25
C ILE A 32 -5.37 9.73 -22.02
N VAL A 33 -6.02 10.76 -21.48
CA VAL A 33 -7.22 11.36 -22.08
C VAL A 33 -6.83 12.61 -22.85
N THR A 34 -7.23 12.70 -24.13
CA THR A 34 -6.87 13.83 -24.98
C THR A 34 -7.61 15.10 -24.57
N GLU A 35 -7.00 16.25 -24.88
CA GLU A 35 -7.58 17.56 -24.61
C GLU A 35 -8.97 17.72 -25.27
N GLU A 36 -9.17 17.23 -26.49
CA GLU A 36 -10.46 17.30 -27.19
C GLU A 36 -11.54 16.50 -26.45
N THR A 37 -11.18 15.35 -25.89
CA THR A 37 -12.10 14.51 -25.12
C THR A 37 -12.45 15.19 -23.80
N ILE A 38 -11.46 15.78 -23.14
CA ILE A 38 -11.65 16.54 -21.91
C ILE A 38 -12.57 17.74 -22.17
N LEU A 39 -12.26 18.57 -23.17
CA LEU A 39 -13.07 19.73 -23.55
C LEU A 39 -14.48 19.33 -23.95
N GLY A 40 -14.62 18.28 -24.75
CA GLY A 40 -15.92 17.74 -25.14
C GLY A 40 -16.76 17.32 -23.93
N ARG A 41 -16.12 16.76 -22.89
CA ARG A 41 -16.79 16.37 -21.65
C ARG A 41 -17.12 17.55 -20.75
N LEU A 42 -16.22 18.52 -20.62
CA LEU A 42 -16.46 19.75 -19.84
C LEU A 42 -17.57 20.60 -20.47
N SER A 43 -17.79 20.50 -21.78
CA SER A 43 -18.82 21.26 -22.50
C SER A 43 -20.23 20.67 -22.40
N THR A 44 -20.44 19.56 -21.68
CA THR A 44 -21.78 19.00 -21.50
C THR A 44 -22.52 19.63 -20.33
N ASP A 45 -23.85 19.59 -20.37
CA ASP A 45 -24.72 20.03 -19.26
C ASP A 45 -24.82 19.00 -18.11
N ASP A 46 -23.89 18.04 -18.06
CA ASP A 46 -23.87 17.02 -17.01
C ASP A 46 -23.40 17.61 -15.67
N GLY A 47 -23.88 17.03 -14.58
CA GLY A 47 -23.40 17.38 -13.25
C GLY A 47 -21.89 17.11 -13.08
N LEU A 48 -21.21 17.96 -12.31
CA LEU A 48 -19.76 17.93 -12.09
C LEU A 48 -19.24 16.54 -11.66
N GLU A 49 -19.98 15.85 -10.80
CA GLU A 49 -19.64 14.50 -10.33
C GLU A 49 -19.62 13.49 -11.49
N ASN A 50 -20.58 13.56 -12.40
CA ASN A 50 -20.66 12.66 -13.55
C ASN A 50 -19.56 12.95 -14.56
N ILE A 51 -19.22 14.22 -14.75
CA ILE A 51 -18.09 14.63 -15.59
C ILE A 51 -16.79 14.07 -15.01
N ALA A 52 -16.52 14.31 -13.72
CA ALA A 52 -15.31 13.85 -13.05
C ALA A 52 -15.18 12.32 -13.08
N ARG A 53 -16.26 11.60 -12.74
CA ARG A 53 -16.29 10.13 -12.79
C ARG A 53 -16.01 9.60 -14.19
N HIS A 54 -16.58 10.22 -15.22
CA HIS A 54 -16.36 9.79 -16.60
C HIS A 54 -14.92 10.04 -17.05
N LEU A 55 -14.32 11.19 -16.72
CA LEU A 55 -12.92 11.47 -17.02
C LEU A 55 -11.98 10.46 -16.34
N ILE A 56 -12.25 10.13 -15.07
CA ILE A 56 -11.50 9.11 -14.33
C ILE A 56 -11.67 7.72 -14.97
N ASP A 57 -12.87 7.35 -15.37
CA ASP A 57 -13.13 6.06 -16.03
C ASP A 57 -12.42 5.96 -17.38
N LEU A 58 -12.39 7.04 -18.17
CA LEU A 58 -11.65 7.08 -19.43
C LEU A 58 -10.15 6.86 -19.21
N ALA A 59 -9.56 7.55 -18.23
CA ALA A 59 -8.15 7.38 -17.89
C ALA A 59 -7.83 5.97 -17.37
N ASN A 60 -8.69 5.40 -16.50
CA ASN A 60 -8.52 4.03 -16.01
C ASN A 60 -8.61 3.00 -17.14
N ARG A 61 -9.57 3.15 -18.06
CA ARG A 61 -9.73 2.25 -19.21
C ARG A 61 -8.57 2.33 -20.19
N GLY A 62 -7.94 3.50 -20.31
CA GLY A 62 -6.71 3.67 -21.08
C GLY A 62 -5.46 3.05 -20.43
N GLY A 63 -5.60 2.43 -19.25
CA GLY A 63 -4.51 1.74 -18.56
C GLY A 63 -3.60 2.68 -17.76
N GLY A 64 -4.17 3.78 -17.23
CA GLY A 64 -3.47 4.82 -16.49
C GLY A 64 -2.34 4.31 -15.60
N PRO A 65 -1.07 4.64 -15.88
CA PRO A 65 0.08 4.12 -15.15
C PRO A 65 0.30 4.82 -13.80
N ASP A 66 -0.46 5.89 -13.52
CA ASP A 66 -0.28 6.76 -12.36
C ASP A 66 -1.63 7.15 -11.71
N ASN A 67 -1.58 7.78 -10.55
CA ASN A 67 -2.71 8.28 -9.80
C ASN A 67 -3.41 9.41 -10.55
N ILE A 68 -4.70 9.19 -10.85
CA ILE A 68 -5.56 10.18 -11.51
C ILE A 68 -6.20 11.06 -10.43
N THR A 69 -5.90 12.37 -10.46
CA THR A 69 -6.57 13.39 -9.64
C THR A 69 -7.13 14.48 -10.54
N CYS A 70 -8.39 14.87 -10.33
CA CYS A 70 -8.98 16.02 -10.99
C CYS A 70 -9.98 16.75 -10.07
N VAL A 71 -10.06 18.07 -10.22
CA VAL A 71 -11.02 18.97 -9.57
C VAL A 71 -11.70 19.75 -10.68
N ILE A 72 -13.03 19.79 -10.65
CA ILE A 72 -13.85 20.53 -11.61
C ILE A 72 -14.70 21.52 -10.85
N ALA A 73 -14.71 22.77 -11.29
CA ALA A 73 -15.46 23.85 -10.66
C ALA A 73 -16.22 24.66 -11.71
N ASP A 74 -17.49 24.93 -11.41
CA ASP A 74 -18.32 25.85 -12.19
C ASP A 74 -18.28 27.23 -11.54
N VAL A 75 -18.06 28.24 -12.38
CA VAL A 75 -18.15 29.64 -11.98
C VAL A 75 -19.62 30.03 -12.04
N VAL A 76 -20.23 30.10 -10.87
CA VAL A 76 -21.61 30.52 -10.69
C VAL A 76 -21.66 31.91 -10.07
N ASP A 77 -22.71 32.67 -10.38
CA ASP A 77 -22.96 33.93 -9.68
C ASP A 77 -23.33 33.64 -8.23
N SER A 78 -22.64 34.29 -7.29
CA SER A 78 -22.88 34.12 -5.85
C SER A 78 -23.25 35.45 -5.22
N PRO A 79 -24.51 35.64 -4.78
CA PRO A 79 -24.94 36.88 -4.14
C PRO A 79 -24.38 37.06 -2.70
N THR A 80 -23.58 36.11 -2.21
CA THR A 80 -23.18 36.01 -0.78
C THR A 80 -21.68 35.76 -0.57
N GLY A 81 -20.84 35.98 -1.59
CA GLY A 81 -19.38 35.84 -1.47
C GLY A 81 -18.67 37.17 -1.09
N PRO A 82 -17.51 37.13 -0.44
CA PRO A 82 -16.67 38.32 -0.26
C PRO A 82 -16.10 38.83 -1.58
N ASP A 83 -16.04 40.16 -1.78
CA ASP A 83 -15.47 40.84 -2.97
C ASP A 83 -13.93 40.79 -3.04
N TYR A 84 -13.28 39.97 -2.21
CA TYR A 84 -11.83 39.83 -2.14
C TYR A 84 -11.42 38.36 -2.38
N PRO A 85 -10.22 38.10 -2.93
CA PRO A 85 -9.78 36.75 -3.24
C PRO A 85 -9.73 35.90 -1.97
N VAL A 86 -10.44 34.77 -2.00
CA VAL A 86 -10.43 33.76 -0.93
C VAL A 86 -9.45 32.66 -1.29
N VAL A 87 -8.46 32.44 -0.44
CA VAL A 87 -7.56 31.29 -0.55
C VAL A 87 -8.31 30.06 -0.03
N ALA A 88 -8.44 29.02 -0.87
CA ALA A 88 -9.16 27.80 -0.53
C ALA A 88 -8.27 26.55 -0.68
N GLY A 89 -8.72 25.42 -0.11
CA GLY A 89 -8.04 24.14 -0.21
C GLY A 89 -6.72 24.07 0.58
N ALA A 90 -5.72 23.36 0.05
CA ALA A 90 -4.46 23.09 0.75
C ALA A 90 -3.65 24.35 1.12
N ALA A 91 -3.85 25.46 0.39
CA ALA A 91 -3.22 26.75 0.68
C ALA A 91 -3.85 27.45 1.90
N SER A 92 -5.07 27.05 2.29
CA SER A 92 -5.79 27.60 3.45
C SER A 92 -5.66 26.74 4.71
N GLU A 93 -5.24 25.47 4.59
CA GLU A 93 -5.27 24.50 5.68
C GLU A 93 -3.91 24.23 6.32
N ALA A 94 -3.59 25.03 7.35
CA ALA A 94 -3.01 24.42 8.53
C ALA A 94 -4.11 23.62 9.24
N ARG A 95 -4.16 22.31 8.95
CA ARG A 95 -4.80 21.25 9.77
C ARG A 95 -6.33 21.11 9.65
N GLN A 96 -6.80 20.39 8.62
CA GLN A 96 -8.00 19.54 8.74
C GLN A 96 -7.77 18.13 8.15
N PRO A 97 -8.47 17.10 8.65
CA PRO A 97 -8.33 15.73 8.19
C PRO A 97 -9.03 15.53 6.84
N ARG A 98 -8.28 15.02 5.86
CA ARG A 98 -8.77 14.71 4.51
C ARG A 98 -9.90 13.68 4.54
N THR A 99 -11.09 14.05 4.08
CA THR A 99 -12.12 13.06 3.72
C THR A 99 -11.65 12.34 2.46
N ALA A 100 -11.33 11.05 2.59
CA ALA A 100 -10.81 10.23 1.51
C ALA A 100 -11.91 9.99 0.45
N SER A 101 -11.63 10.35 -0.80
CA SER A 101 -12.45 9.98 -1.94
C SER A 101 -12.55 8.46 -2.09
N ASP A 102 -13.57 8.00 -2.79
CA ASP A 102 -13.98 6.59 -2.96
C ASP A 102 -13.01 5.78 -3.87
N SER A 103 -11.71 5.82 -3.57
CA SER A 103 -10.64 5.15 -4.33
C SER A 103 -10.37 3.74 -3.82
N ALA A 104 -9.73 2.90 -4.64
CA ALA A 104 -9.25 1.58 -4.23
C ALA A 104 -8.28 1.68 -3.02
N ALA A 105 -7.47 2.73 -2.97
CA ALA A 105 -6.58 3.03 -1.84
C ALA A 105 -7.36 3.46 -0.58
N SER A 106 -8.43 4.25 -0.72
CA SER A 106 -9.30 4.66 0.40
C SER A 106 -10.02 3.46 1.02
N ARG A 107 -10.54 2.54 0.19
CA ARG A 107 -11.13 1.27 0.67
C ARG A 107 -10.11 0.37 1.35
N ALA A 108 -8.86 0.39 0.90
CA ALA A 108 -7.76 -0.33 1.55
C ALA A 108 -7.35 0.31 2.89
N ALA A 109 -7.41 1.65 3.01
CA ALA A 109 -7.09 2.39 4.23
C ALA A 109 -8.22 2.34 5.29
N ALA A 110 -9.49 2.27 4.85
CA ALA A 110 -10.62 2.05 5.76
C ALA A 110 -10.56 0.69 6.47
N LEU A 111 -9.84 -0.28 5.89
CA LEU A 111 -9.62 -1.60 6.51
C LEU A 111 -8.55 -1.59 7.62
N THR A 112 -7.81 -0.49 7.78
CA THR A 112 -6.69 -0.40 8.76
C THR A 112 -6.93 0.61 9.89
N THR A 113 -8.07 1.32 9.91
CA THR A 113 -8.39 2.31 10.95
C THR A 113 -9.31 1.69 12.01
N PRO A 114 -8.92 1.59 13.29
CA PRO A 114 -9.82 1.17 14.37
C PRO A 114 -10.92 2.21 14.57
N LEU A 115 -12.18 1.80 14.48
CA LEU A 115 -13.33 2.68 14.69
C LEU A 115 -13.55 2.93 16.18
N GLU A 116 -13.58 4.20 16.57
CA GLU A 116 -14.02 4.67 17.89
C GLU A 116 -15.52 5.01 17.78
N GLU A 117 -16.38 4.31 18.54
CA GLU A 117 -17.83 4.49 18.51
C GLU A 117 -18.29 5.64 19.42
N PRO A 118 -19.12 6.59 18.94
CA PRO A 118 -20.01 7.35 19.80
C PRO A 118 -21.45 6.81 19.74
N ALA A 119 -22.11 6.91 20.89
CA ALA A 119 -23.39 6.31 21.24
C ALA A 119 -24.63 7.01 20.64
N ASP A 120 -25.58 6.16 20.24
CA ASP A 120 -27.05 6.22 20.32
C ASP A 120 -27.89 7.31 19.62
N ALA A 121 -28.70 6.83 18.64
CA ALA A 121 -30.17 7.02 18.40
C ALA A 121 -30.47 7.08 16.88
N GLU A 122 -31.47 6.45 16.23
CA GLU A 122 -32.62 5.58 16.54
C GLU A 122 -33.08 4.89 15.20
N GLU A 123 -33.73 3.72 15.30
CA GLU A 123 -34.15 2.68 14.30
C GLU A 123 -35.07 3.07 13.08
N PRO A 124 -35.49 2.15 12.15
CA PRO A 124 -34.88 0.91 11.62
C PRO A 124 -34.97 0.79 10.06
N ALA A 125 -34.08 0.01 9.43
CA ALA A 125 -34.28 -0.47 8.06
C ALA A 125 -33.79 -1.93 7.90
N GLU A 126 -34.56 -2.70 7.12
CA GLU A 126 -34.69 -4.16 7.02
C GLU A 126 -33.40 -5.02 7.14
N PRO A 127 -33.45 -6.21 7.79
CA PRO A 127 -32.27 -7.05 7.95
C PRO A 127 -31.90 -7.78 6.64
N PRO A 128 -30.72 -7.54 6.04
CA PRO A 128 -30.24 -8.39 4.96
C PRO A 128 -29.88 -9.78 5.49
N ARG A 129 -30.35 -10.81 4.76
CA ARG A 129 -30.16 -12.25 5.01
C ARG A 129 -28.77 -12.58 5.56
N SER A 130 -28.76 -13.19 6.75
CA SER A 130 -27.59 -13.51 7.55
C SER A 130 -26.51 -14.27 6.77
N ARG A 131 -25.39 -13.62 6.50
CA ARG A 131 -24.18 -14.24 5.93
C ARG A 131 -23.42 -15.03 7.02
N ARG A 132 -24.06 -16.08 7.55
CA ARG A 132 -23.48 -17.00 8.55
C ARG A 132 -22.18 -17.67 8.08
N TRP A 133 -21.96 -17.74 6.76
CA TRP A 133 -20.69 -18.21 6.20
C TRP A 133 -19.50 -17.32 6.62
N LEU A 134 -19.64 -15.98 6.71
CA LEU A 134 -18.48 -15.14 7.06
C LEU A 134 -17.88 -15.48 8.43
N TRP A 135 -18.70 -15.90 9.40
CA TRP A 135 -18.25 -16.35 10.72
C TRP A 135 -17.48 -17.68 10.70
N VAL A 136 -17.65 -18.48 9.64
CA VAL A 136 -16.89 -19.72 9.41
C VAL A 136 -15.69 -19.46 8.49
N ALA A 137 -15.79 -18.52 7.55
CA ALA A 137 -14.73 -18.20 6.60
C ALA A 137 -13.51 -17.56 7.26
N LEU A 138 -13.74 -16.66 8.21
CA LEU A 138 -12.69 -15.91 8.92
C LEU A 138 -11.73 -16.81 9.72
N PRO A 139 -12.20 -17.75 10.58
CA PRO A 139 -11.29 -18.65 11.29
C PRO A 139 -10.56 -19.61 10.35
N ILE A 140 -11.20 -20.07 9.26
CA ILE A 140 -10.55 -20.94 8.26
C ILE A 140 -9.41 -20.19 7.55
N ALA A 141 -9.64 -18.93 7.15
CA ALA A 141 -8.62 -18.11 6.53
C ALA A 141 -7.44 -17.83 7.48
N MET A 142 -7.72 -17.60 8.77
CA MET A 142 -6.70 -17.40 9.79
C MET A 142 -5.85 -18.67 10.01
N VAL A 143 -6.48 -19.85 10.10
CA VAL A 143 -5.76 -21.13 10.22
C VAL A 143 -4.90 -21.38 8.97
N ALA A 144 -5.42 -21.12 7.78
CA ALA A 144 -4.66 -21.26 6.55
C ALA A 144 -3.43 -20.33 6.51
N LEU A 145 -3.57 -19.08 6.95
CA LEU A 145 -2.45 -18.13 7.05
C LEU A 145 -1.37 -18.63 8.01
N VAL A 146 -1.76 -19.13 9.18
CA VAL A 146 -0.82 -19.67 10.19
C VAL A 146 -0.08 -20.90 9.65
N VAL A 147 -0.78 -21.80 8.95
CA VAL A 147 -0.17 -22.98 8.32
C VAL A 147 0.82 -22.56 7.24
N LEU A 148 0.48 -21.58 6.39
CA LEU A 148 1.39 -21.07 5.35
C LEU A 148 2.64 -20.42 5.95
N MET A 149 2.49 -19.61 6.99
CA MET A 149 3.64 -19.01 7.70
C MET A 149 4.51 -20.09 8.35
N GLY A 150 3.92 -21.10 8.99
CA GLY A 150 4.65 -22.22 9.58
C GLY A 150 5.42 -23.05 8.53
N ALA A 151 4.79 -23.33 7.38
CA ALA A 151 5.43 -24.03 6.27
C ALA A 151 6.60 -23.21 5.67
N GLY A 152 6.42 -21.90 5.50
CA GLY A 152 7.48 -20.99 5.04
C GLY A 152 8.66 -20.95 6.01
N ALA A 153 8.40 -20.82 7.32
CA ALA A 153 9.44 -20.85 8.34
C ALA A 153 10.19 -22.20 8.40
N TRP A 154 9.47 -23.31 8.26
CA TRP A 154 10.05 -24.65 8.17
C TRP A 154 10.93 -24.81 6.92
N GLN A 155 10.47 -24.32 5.77
CA GLN A 155 11.21 -24.37 4.51
C GLN A 155 12.47 -23.51 4.57
N PHE A 156 12.40 -22.32 5.17
CA PHE A 156 13.55 -21.44 5.37
C PHE A 156 14.60 -22.08 6.29
N THR A 157 14.17 -22.69 7.40
CA THR A 157 15.07 -23.33 8.38
C THR A 157 15.85 -24.50 7.78
N MET A 158 15.23 -25.24 6.85
CA MET A 158 15.87 -26.38 6.16
C MET A 158 16.98 -26.01 5.17
N SER A 159 17.24 -24.72 4.93
CA SER A 159 18.24 -24.25 3.95
C SER A 159 19.66 -24.08 4.50
N GLN A 160 19.84 -24.16 5.83
CA GLN A 160 21.10 -23.80 6.47
C GLN A 160 22.02 -25.02 6.65
N TYR A 161 23.24 -24.89 6.14
CA TYR A 161 24.32 -25.86 6.30
C TYR A 161 25.43 -25.25 7.16
N TYR A 162 25.94 -25.99 8.14
CA TYR A 162 27.12 -25.60 8.91
C TYR A 162 28.12 -26.75 9.02
N LEU A 163 29.40 -26.41 9.17
CA LEU A 163 30.50 -27.37 9.31
C LEU A 163 30.82 -27.56 10.80
N GLY A 164 30.88 -28.81 11.27
CA GLY A 164 31.21 -29.14 12.65
C GLY A 164 32.19 -30.31 12.74
N ALA A 165 32.83 -30.49 13.90
CA ALA A 165 33.75 -31.59 14.16
C ALA A 165 33.03 -32.77 14.85
N SER A 166 33.20 -33.99 14.31
CA SER A 166 32.71 -35.22 14.95
C SER A 166 33.74 -36.33 14.83
N GLU A 167 34.11 -36.94 15.95
CA GLU A 167 34.97 -38.15 16.02
C GLU A 167 36.28 -38.07 15.19
N GLY A 168 36.87 -36.88 15.09
CA GLY A 168 38.17 -36.67 14.41
C GLY A 168 38.10 -36.27 12.93
N ASN A 169 36.90 -36.16 12.34
CA ASN A 169 36.68 -35.75 10.95
C ASN A 169 35.77 -34.50 10.85
N VAL A 170 35.83 -33.81 9.72
CA VAL A 170 34.91 -32.71 9.37
C VAL A 170 33.58 -33.32 8.91
N ALA A 171 32.48 -32.85 9.50
CA ALA A 171 31.13 -33.26 9.12
C ALA A 171 30.29 -32.06 8.69
N ILE A 172 29.45 -32.25 7.67
CA ILE A 172 28.46 -31.25 7.22
C ILE A 172 27.15 -31.54 7.95
N TYR A 173 26.70 -30.56 8.73
CA TYR A 173 25.42 -30.58 9.43
C TYR A 173 24.41 -29.70 8.69
N ARG A 174 23.15 -30.15 8.65
CA ARG A 174 22.01 -29.38 8.13
C ARG A 174 21.07 -29.07 9.29
N GLY A 175 20.80 -27.79 9.56
CA GLY A 175 19.87 -27.33 10.61
C GLY A 175 20.38 -26.19 11.51
N PHE A 176 19.57 -25.82 12.50
CA PHE A 176 19.85 -24.73 13.46
C PHE A 176 20.86 -25.20 14.52
N SER A 177 21.92 -24.41 14.76
CA SER A 177 22.98 -24.75 15.73
C SER A 177 22.58 -24.53 17.19
N GLN A 178 21.46 -23.85 17.45
CA GLN A 178 20.97 -23.64 18.82
C GLN A 178 19.83 -24.61 19.18
N PRO A 179 19.88 -25.22 20.38
CA PRO A 179 18.82 -26.10 20.83
C PRO A 179 17.51 -25.32 20.97
N VAL A 180 16.48 -25.74 20.24
CA VAL A 180 15.12 -25.19 20.38
C VAL A 180 14.39 -26.04 21.43
N GLY A 181 14.62 -25.71 22.71
CA GLY A 181 14.05 -26.46 23.84
C GLY A 181 14.73 -27.83 24.05
N PRO A 182 13.99 -28.87 24.45
CA PRO A 182 14.55 -30.18 24.82
C PRO A 182 14.85 -31.12 23.63
N LEU A 183 14.58 -30.71 22.38
CA LEU A 183 14.71 -31.55 21.19
C LEU A 183 15.93 -31.13 20.36
N GLN A 184 16.88 -32.05 20.15
CA GLN A 184 18.00 -31.86 19.23
C GLN A 184 17.54 -32.18 17.80
N VAL A 185 17.43 -31.14 16.96
CA VAL A 185 16.92 -31.24 15.58
C VAL A 185 18.06 -31.12 14.58
N ASN A 186 19.19 -31.81 14.82
CA ASN A 186 20.26 -31.93 13.84
C ASN A 186 20.24 -33.33 13.22
N ARG A 187 20.41 -33.40 11.90
CA ARG A 187 20.62 -34.67 11.18
C ARG A 187 21.99 -34.60 10.53
N LEU A 188 22.85 -35.55 10.87
CA LEU A 188 24.14 -35.73 10.20
C LEU A 188 23.86 -36.11 8.74
N VAL A 189 24.25 -35.27 7.78
CA VAL A 189 23.98 -35.50 6.35
C VAL A 189 25.12 -36.29 5.71
N GLU A 190 26.38 -35.99 6.05
CA GLU A 190 27.53 -36.67 5.42
C GLU A 190 28.79 -36.60 6.30
N ARG A 191 29.55 -37.71 6.36
CA ARG A 191 30.88 -37.77 6.97
C ARG A 191 31.93 -37.68 5.86
N THR A 192 32.78 -36.67 5.89
CA THR A 192 33.85 -36.50 4.91
C THR A 192 35.13 -37.21 5.40
N ASP A 193 35.89 -37.85 4.50
CA ASP A 193 37.13 -38.58 4.81
C ASP A 193 38.35 -37.68 5.12
N ILE A 194 38.13 -36.38 5.38
CA ILE A 194 39.18 -35.41 5.68
C ILE A 194 39.43 -35.37 7.20
N ARG A 195 40.65 -35.75 7.60
CA ARG A 195 41.06 -35.79 9.01
C ARG A 195 41.34 -34.38 9.52
N LEU A 196 40.91 -34.07 10.75
CA LEU A 196 41.15 -32.76 11.38
C LEU A 196 42.64 -32.36 11.49
N ALA A 197 43.54 -33.35 11.42
CA ALA A 197 44.99 -33.16 11.49
C ALA A 197 45.56 -32.51 10.23
N ASP A 198 44.87 -32.62 9.09
CA ASP A 198 45.32 -32.12 7.78
C ASP A 198 44.93 -30.64 7.55
N LEU A 199 44.11 -30.06 8.45
CA LEU A 199 43.72 -28.65 8.41
C LEU A 199 44.81 -27.74 8.99
N PRO A 200 45.11 -26.60 8.34
CA PRO A 200 45.98 -25.55 8.88
C PRO A 200 45.50 -25.09 10.27
N ALA A 201 46.44 -24.76 11.16
CA ALA A 201 46.16 -24.50 12.58
C ALA A 201 45.09 -23.41 12.81
N TYR A 202 45.00 -22.43 11.91
CA TYR A 202 44.01 -21.36 11.94
C TYR A 202 42.57 -21.86 11.73
N GLU A 203 42.35 -22.78 10.79
CA GLU A 203 41.02 -23.33 10.50
C GLU A 203 40.56 -24.30 11.59
N ARG A 204 41.51 -25.00 12.20
CA ARG A 204 41.28 -25.90 13.34
C ARG A 204 40.68 -25.19 14.56
N ALA A 205 41.04 -23.92 14.77
CA ALA A 205 40.51 -23.11 15.86
C ALA A 205 39.05 -22.67 15.62
N ARG A 206 38.69 -22.36 14.37
CA ARG A 206 37.34 -21.90 13.98
C ARG A 206 36.29 -23.01 14.02
N VAL A 207 36.70 -24.26 13.72
CA VAL A 207 35.81 -25.43 13.75
C VAL A 207 35.58 -25.94 15.19
N LYS A 208 36.52 -25.74 16.11
CA LYS A 208 36.35 -26.13 17.53
C LYS A 208 35.42 -25.19 18.31
N SER A 209 35.18 -23.99 17.80
CA SER A 209 34.43 -22.94 18.50
C SER A 209 32.98 -22.77 18.02
N THR A 210 32.47 -23.69 17.19
CA THR A 210 31.09 -23.69 16.66
C THR A 210 30.40 -24.98 17.09
#